data_AF-A0A351K7N0-F1
#
_entry.id   AF-A0A351K7N0-F1
#
_cell.length_a   1.000
_cell.length_b   1.000
_cell.length_c   1.000
_cell.angle_alpha   90.00
_cell.angle_beta   90.00
_cell.angle_gamma   90.00
#
_symmetry.space_group_name_H-M   'P 1'
#
loop_
_entity.id
_entity.type
_entity.pdbx_description
1 polymer ?
#
loop_
_entity_poly.entity_id
_entity_poly.type
_entity_poly.pdbx_seq_one_letter_code
_entity_poly.pdbx_strand_id
1 'polypeptide(L)' 'MIHFGKISEQEFLADYWQKKPLLIKQAIPNFISPVAPDELA' A
#
# COMPACT_ATOMS: atom_id res chain seq x y z
N MET A 1 9.67 -1.22 -1.06
CA MET A 1 9.25 0.09 -1.61
C MET A 1 7.85 -0.09 -2.19
N ILE A 2 6.91 0.81 -1.87
CA ILE A 2 5.51 0.70 -2.30
C ILE A 2 5.42 1.10 -3.79
N HIS A 3 4.71 0.31 -4.58
CA HIS A 3 4.45 0.58 -5.99
C HIS A 3 3.06 1.21 -6.18
N PHE A 4 3.01 2.49 -6.55
CA PHE A 4 1.75 3.23 -6.72
C PHE A 4 1.03 2.98 -8.05
N GLY A 5 1.61 2.17 -8.94
CA GLY A 5 0.94 1.74 -10.16
C GLY A 5 0.80 2.88 -11.16
N LYS A 6 -0.44 3.33 -11.36
CA LYS A 6 -0.81 4.34 -12.37
C LYS A 6 -0.79 5.77 -11.85
N ILE A 7 -0.59 5.97 -10.56
CA ILE A 7 -0.53 7.30 -9.95
C ILE A 7 0.86 7.52 -9.36
N SER A 8 1.27 8.78 -9.35
CA SER A 8 2.46 9.25 -8.67
C SER A 8 2.21 9.46 -7.17
N GLU A 9 3.28 9.55 -6.39
CA GLU A 9 3.22 9.95 -4.99
C GLU A 9 2.61 11.35 -4.82
N GLN A 10 2.89 12.26 -5.75
CA GLN A 10 2.36 13.62 -5.75
C GLN A 10 0.83 13.61 -5.92
N GLU A 11 0.30 12.84 -6.87
CA GLU A 11 -1.15 12.67 -7.07
C GLU A 11 -1.81 11.99 -5.86
N PHE A 12 -1.14 11.01 -5.24
CA PHE A 12 -1.64 10.38 -4.01
C PHE A 12 -1.85 11.41 -2.88
N LEU A 13 -0.84 12.26 -2.63
CA LEU A 13 -0.90 13.29 -1.59
C LEU A 13 -1.93 14.38 -1.92
N ALA A 14 -2.02 14.77 -3.19
CA ALA A 14 -2.93 15.82 -3.64
C ALA A 14 -4.40 15.37 -3.58
N ASP A 15 -4.72 14.16 -4.05
CA ASP A 15 -6.12 13.80 -4.33
C ASP A 15 -6.70 12.77 -3.35
N TYR A 16 -5.87 11.96 -2.67
CA TYR A 16 -6.33 10.82 -1.89
C TYR A 16 -6.00 10.93 -0.39
N TRP A 17 -4.79 11.36 -0.05
CA TRP A 17 -4.34 11.42 1.34
C TRP A 17 -5.28 12.24 2.22
N GLN A 18 -5.81 11.63 3.28
CA GLN A 18 -6.82 12.20 4.20
C GLN A 18 -8.10 12.75 3.52
N LYS A 19 -8.38 12.39 2.27
CA LYS A 19 -9.55 12.86 1.52
C LYS A 19 -10.52 11.74 1.19
N LYS A 20 -10.03 10.64 0.61
CA LYS A 20 -10.87 9.52 0.16
C LYS A 20 -10.09 8.20 0.12
N PRO A 21 -10.76 7.05 0.27
CA PRO A 21 -10.11 5.75 0.17
C PRO A 21 -9.56 5.50 -1.24
N LEU A 22 -8.49 4.71 -1.33
CA LEU A 22 -7.87 4.28 -2.58
C LEU A 22 -7.42 2.82 -2.46
N LEU A 23 -7.73 2.01 -3.48
CA LEU A 23 -7.21 0.65 -3.62
C LEU A 23 -6.02 0.63 -4.60
N ILE A 24 -4.83 0.29 -4.11
CA ILE A 24 -3.64 0.08 -4.94
C ILE A 24 -3.40 -1.43 -5.07
N LYS A 25 -3.74 -2.00 -6.22
CA LYS A 25 -3.54 -3.44 -6.49
C LYS A 25 -2.05 -3.76 -6.60
N GLN A 26 -1.61 -4.85 -5.95
CA GLN A 26 -0.21 -5.31 -5.97
C GLN A 26 0.79 -4.21 -5.56
N ALA A 27 0.43 -3.38 -4.57
CA ALA A 27 1.29 -2.31 -4.06
C ALA A 27 2.64 -2.82 -3.52
N ILE A 28 2.66 -4.06 -3.03
CA ILE A 28 3.86 -4.78 -2.59
C ILE A 28 3.82 -6.16 -3.28
N PRO A 29 4.39 -6.29 -4.48
CA PRO A 29 4.44 -7.58 -5.19
C PRO A 29 5.19 -8.62 -4.37
N ASN A 30 4.72 -9.87 -4.41
CA ASN A 30 5.33 -11.01 -3.70
C ASN A 30 5.52 -10.77 -2.19
N PHE A 31 4.58 -10.08 -1.54
CA PHE A 31 4.63 -9.85 -0.10
C PHE A 31 4.62 -11.17 0.69
N ILE A 32 5.58 -11.30 1.61
CA ILE A 32 5.67 -12.37 2.60
C ILE A 32 5.53 -11.72 3.97
N SER A 33 4.66 -12.25 4.83
CA SER A 33 4.51 -11.74 6.20
C SER A 33 5.84 -11.83 6.93
N PRO A 34 6.31 -10.75 7.60
CA PRO A 34 7.55 -10.77 8.36
C PRO A 34 7.43 -11.53 9.69
N VAL A 35 6.21 -11.89 10.10
CA VAL A 35 5.90 -12.54 11.38
C VAL A 35 4.94 -13.71 11.12
N ALA A 36 5.19 -14.84 11.78
CA ALA A 36 4.32 -16.01 11.72
C ALA A 36 3.06 -15.82 12.59
N PRO A 37 1.93 -16.47 12.27
CA PRO A 37 0.69 -16.31 13.04
C PRO A 37 0.84 -16.59 14.54
N ASP A 38 1.60 -17.63 14.90
CA ASP A 38 1.80 -18.04 16.29
C ASP A 38 2.67 -17.05 17.09
N GLU A 39 3.48 -16.21 16.42
CA GLU A 39 4.27 -15.16 17.08
C GLU A 39 3.44 -13.89 17.36
N LEU A 40 2.28 -13.76 16.74
CA LEU A 40 1.37 -12.61 16.91
C LEU A 40 0.34 -12.84 18.03
N ALA A 41 0.07 -14.10 18.40
CA ALA A 41 -0.98 -14.53 19.31
C ALA A 41 -0.66 -14.28 20.80
#